data_AF-A0A9E7EQS4-F1
#
_entry.id   AF-A0A9E7EQS4-F1
#
_cell.length_a   1.000
_cell.length_b   1.000
_cell.length_c   1.000
_cell.angle_alpha   90.00
_cell.angle_beta   90.00
_cell.angle_gamma   90.00
#
_symmetry.space_group_name_H-M   'P 1'
#
loop_
_entity.id
_entity.type
_entity.pdbx_description
1 polymer ?
#
loop_
_entity_poly.entity_id
_entity_poly.type
_entity_poly.pdbx_seq_one_letter_code
_entity_poly.pdbx_strand_id
1 'polypeptide(L)'
;MQNEAGEMTDLYIPRKCSATNRLITAKDHASVQINVGHLDESGVYTGQFSTFALSGFIRAQGDADGALDRLWQKRKVEVKQQ
;
A
#
# COMPACT_ATOMS: atom_id res chain seq x y z
N MET A 1 -2.54 12.28 -16.55
CA MET A 1 -2.97 12.77 -17.86
C MET A 1 -1.71 13.00 -18.67
N GLN A 2 -1.70 12.57 -19.93
CA GLN A 2 -0.61 12.85 -20.86
C GLN A 2 -1.15 13.78 -21.95
N ASN A 3 -0.35 14.76 -22.37
CA ASN A 3 -0.67 15.57 -23.55
C ASN A 3 -0.38 14.79 -24.84
N GLU A 4 -0.68 15.38 -26.00
CA GLU A 4 -0.42 14.77 -27.32
C GLU A 4 1.07 14.55 -27.61
N ALA A 5 1.96 15.25 -26.90
CA ALA A 5 3.42 15.07 -26.97
C ALA A 5 3.94 13.96 -26.03
N GLY A 6 3.06 13.28 -25.27
CA GLY A 6 3.42 12.21 -24.34
C GLY A 6 3.93 12.68 -22.98
N GLU A 7 3.89 13.98 -22.71
CA GLU A 7 4.35 14.56 -21.44
C GLU A 7 3.24 14.46 -20.38
N MET A 8 3.63 14.14 -19.15
CA MET A 8 2.71 14.05 -18.02
C MET A 8 2.31 15.45 -17.55
N THR A 9 1.01 15.75 -17.63
CA THR A 9 0.46 17.07 -17.27
C THR A 9 -0.16 17.11 -15.87
N ASP A 10 -0.21 15.99 -15.15
CA ASP A 10 -0.76 15.96 -13.78
C ASP A 10 0.19 16.62 -12.78
N LEU A 11 -0.36 17.44 -11.88
CA LEU A 11 0.41 18.05 -10.79
C LEU A 11 0.93 17.01 -9.78
N TYR A 12 0.15 15.95 -9.54
CA TYR A 12 0.53 14.83 -8.70
C TYR A 12 -0.30 13.60 -9.03
N ILE A 13 0.26 12.42 -8.78
CA ILE A 13 -0.47 11.15 -8.89
C ILE A 13 -0.87 10.72 -7.48
N PRO A 14 -2.17 10.68 -7.15
CA PRO A 14 -2.62 10.25 -5.83
C PRO A 14 -2.29 8.79 -5.56
N ARG A 15 -2.12 8.46 -4.27
CA ARG A 15 -1.94 7.07 -3.82
C ARG A 15 -3.23 6.29 -4.05
N LYS A 16 -3.09 4.99 -4.31
CA LYS A 16 -4.22 4.05 -4.40
C LYS A 16 -4.22 3.12 -3.20
N CYS A 17 -5.42 2.83 -2.68
CA CYS A 17 -5.61 1.84 -1.65
C CYS A 17 -5.21 0.46 -2.19
N SER A 18 -4.26 -0.20 -1.54
CA SER A 18 -3.73 -1.51 -1.94
C SER A 18 -4.81 -2.60 -1.91
N ALA A 19 -5.85 -2.43 -1.08
CA ALA A 19 -6.92 -3.42 -0.94
C ALA A 19 -8.03 -3.30 -1.98
N THR A 20 -8.43 -2.07 -2.33
CA THR A 20 -9.63 -1.80 -3.14
C THR A 20 -9.34 -1.12 -4.47
N ASN A 21 -8.09 -0.73 -4.72
CA ASN A 21 -7.66 0.09 -5.86
C ASN A 21 -8.37 1.46 -5.96
N ARG A 22 -9.12 1.88 -4.94
CA ARG A 22 -9.70 3.22 -4.86
C ARG A 22 -8.61 4.26 -4.65
N LEU A 23 -8.77 5.43 -5.25
CA LEU A 23 -7.88 6.57 -5.00
C LEU A 23 -8.04 7.04 -3.55
N ILE A 24 -6.92 7.26 -2.88
CA ILE A 24 -6.87 7.92 -1.57
C ILE A 24 -6.91 9.42 -1.84
N THR A 25 -8.01 10.06 -1.46
CA THR A 25 -8.22 11.48 -1.70
C THR A 25 -7.46 12.33 -0.69
N ALA A 26 -7.20 13.60 -1.02
CA ALA A 26 -6.48 14.52 -0.13
C ALA A 26 -7.18 14.78 1.22
N LYS A 27 -8.51 14.59 1.29
CA LYS A 27 -9.31 14.77 2.51
C LYS A 27 -9.53 13.48 3.29
N ASP A 28 -8.99 12.35 2.83
CA ASP A 28 -9.06 11.09 3.57
C ASP A 28 -8.00 11.06 4.69
N HIS A 29 -8.28 11.80 5.77
CA HIS A 29 -7.43 11.87 6.96
C HIS A 29 -7.42 10.57 7.77
N ALA A 30 -8.36 9.66 7.49
CA ALA A 30 -8.38 8.32 8.06
C ALA A 30 -7.56 7.33 7.23
N SER A 31 -6.98 7.72 6.10
CA SER A 31 -6.06 6.86 5.35
C SER A 31 -4.75 6.65 6.12
N VAL A 32 -4.18 5.46 6.01
CA VAL A 32 -2.89 5.10 6.64
C VAL A 32 -1.99 4.40 5.67
N GLN A 33 -0.70 4.49 5.94
CA GLN A 33 0.33 3.76 5.24
C GLN A 33 1.09 2.91 6.25
N ILE A 34 1.16 1.61 6.00
CA ILE A 34 1.78 0.63 6.89
C ILE A 34 2.98 0.06 6.15
N ASN A 35 4.15 0.11 6.79
CA ASN A 35 5.36 -0.52 6.28
C ASN A 35 5.63 -1.79 7.07
N VAL A 36 5.69 -2.93 6.37
CA VAL A 36 6.06 -4.23 6.94
C VAL A 36 7.54 -4.45 6.65
N GLY A 37 8.36 -4.44 7.71
CA GLY A 37 9.80 -4.65 7.60
C GLY A 37 10.15 -6.09 7.24
N HIS A 38 11.17 -6.27 6.42
CA HIS A 38 11.66 -7.58 5.98
C HIS A 38 12.80 -8.03 6.88
N LEU A 39 12.77 -9.29 7.26
CA LEU A 39 13.77 -9.92 8.13
C LEU A 39 14.72 -10.80 7.31
N ASP A 40 15.94 -10.96 7.78
CA ASP A 40 16.86 -11.98 7.28
C ASP A 40 16.60 -13.33 7.97
N GLU A 41 17.41 -14.34 7.61
CA GLU A 41 17.32 -15.70 8.19
C GLU A 41 17.59 -15.72 9.70
N SER A 42 18.28 -14.70 10.23
CA SER A 42 18.53 -14.54 11.66
C SER A 42 17.41 -13.78 12.39
N GLY A 43 16.35 -13.40 11.66
CA GLY A 43 15.23 -12.62 12.19
C GLY A 43 15.57 -11.13 12.40
N VAL A 44 16.67 -10.64 11.81
CA VAL A 44 17.12 -9.25 11.94
C VAL A 44 16.55 -8.41 10.80
N TYR A 45 16.13 -7.20 11.13
CA TYR A 45 15.59 -6.26 10.15
C TYR A 45 16.64 -5.81 9.13
N THR A 46 16.34 -5.99 7.85
CA THR A 46 17.28 -5.75 6.74
C THR A 46 17.26 -4.30 6.21
N GLY A 47 16.36 -3.45 6.72
CA GLY A 47 16.13 -2.10 6.19
C GLY A 47 15.16 -2.04 5.00
N GLN A 48 14.79 -3.18 4.43
CA GLN A 48 13.79 -3.27 3.36
C GLN A 48 12.38 -3.42 3.93
N PHE A 49 11.37 -2.88 3.23
CA PHE A 49 9.99 -3.00 3.66
C PHE A 49 9.00 -3.07 2.50
N SER A 50 7.86 -3.70 2.75
CA SER A 50 6.69 -3.66 1.87
C SER A 50 5.69 -2.66 2.40
N THR A 51 5.30 -1.70 1.56
CA THR A 51 4.33 -0.66 1.92
C THR A 51 2.92 -1.02 1.46
N PHE A 52 1.95 -0.89 2.36
CA PHE A 52 0.53 -1.01 2.07
C PHE A 52 -0.19 0.28 2.43
N ALA A 53 -0.99 0.79 1.49
CA ALA A 53 -1.82 1.98 1.72
C ALA A 53 -3.28 1.55 1.87
N LEU A 54 -3.92 1.94 2.97
CA LEU A 54 -5.33 1.65 3.24
C LEU A 54 -6.11 2.96 3.30
N SER A 55 -7.22 3.02 2.58
CA SER A 55 -8.15 4.15 2.65
C SER A 55 -8.96 4.14 3.94
N GLY A 56 -9.46 5.29 4.37
CA GLY A 56 -10.32 5.41 5.54
C GLY A 56 -11.61 4.59 5.41
N PHE A 57 -12.12 4.42 4.19
CA PHE A 57 -13.32 3.64 3.91
C PHE A 57 -13.23 2.18 4.42
N ILE A 58 -12.16 1.45 4.07
CA ILE A 58 -12.05 0.03 4.48
C ILE A 58 -11.77 -0.11 5.98
N ARG A 59 -11.15 0.92 6.59
CA ARG A 59 -10.95 0.99 8.04
C ARG A 59 -12.26 1.22 8.79
N ALA A 60 -13.11 2.11 8.29
CA ALA A 60 -14.43 2.36 8.89
C ALA A 60 -15.38 1.15 8.75
N GLN A 61 -15.22 0.37 7.67
CA GLN A 61 -16.00 -0.85 7.44
C GLN A 61 -15.59 -2.01 8.37
N GLY A 62 -14.38 -1.98 8.95
CA GLY A 62 -13.85 -3.07 9.78
C GLY A 62 -13.08 -4.14 8.99
N ASP A 63 -13.00 -4.02 7.67
CA ASP A 63 -12.35 -5.01 6.79
C ASP A 63 -10.83 -4.78 6.61
N ALA A 64 -10.26 -3.77 7.30
CA ALA A 64 -8.87 -3.38 7.13
C ALA A 64 -7.88 -4.50 7.50
N ASP A 65 -8.17 -5.23 8.59
CA ASP A 65 -7.33 -6.31 9.10
C ASP A 65 -7.26 -7.49 8.11
N GLY A 66 -8.42 -8.05 7.75
CA GLY A 66 -8.49 -9.14 6.77
C GLY A 66 -7.97 -8.75 5.38
N ALA A 67 -8.07 -7.47 4.99
CA ALA A 67 -7.45 -6.97 3.77
C ALA A 67 -5.92 -6.95 3.88
N LEU A 68 -5.35 -6.49 5.00
CA LEU A 68 -3.91 -6.45 5.22
C LEU A 68 -3.32 -7.86 5.25
N ASP A 69 -3.96 -8.80 5.94
CA ASP A 69 -3.55 -10.20 6.00
C ASP A 69 -3.48 -10.81 4.59
N ARG A 70 -4.55 -10.66 3.81
CA ARG A 70 -4.58 -11.18 2.44
C ARG A 70 -3.49 -10.56 1.55
N LEU A 71 -3.24 -9.26 1.70
CA LEU A 71 -2.19 -8.57 0.94
C LEU A 71 -0.80 -9.03 1.36
N TRP A 72 -0.58 -9.19 2.67
CA TRP A 72 0.69 -9.66 3.19
C TRP A 72 0.98 -11.10 2.78
N GLN A 73 0.01 -12.02 2.84
CA GLN A 73 0.21 -13.39 2.39
C GLN A 73 0.68 -13.48 0.92
N LYS A 74 0.11 -12.65 0.05
CA LYS A 74 0.57 -12.58 -1.35
C LYS A 74 2.00 -12.03 -1.44
N ARG A 75 2.26 -10.92 -0.75
CA ARG A 75 3.57 -10.26 -0.81
C ARG A 75 4.67 -11.11 -0.17
N LYS A 76 4.36 -11.82 0.92
CA LYS A 76 5.25 -12.71 1.67
C LYS A 76 5.90 -13.74 0.74
N VAL A 77 5.13 -14.33 -0.17
CA VAL A 77 5.63 -15.27 -1.19
C VAL A 77 6.58 -14.59 -2.17
N GLU A 78 6.24 -13.39 -2.65
CA GLU A 78 7.08 -12.63 -3.57
C GLU A 78 8.42 -12.22 -2.96
N VAL A 79 8.41 -11.82 -1.69
CA VAL A 79 9.61 -11.38 -0.96
C VAL A 79 10.35 -12.53 -0.25
N LYS A 80 9.87 -13.77 -0.40
CA LYS A 80 10.42 -14.99 0.24
C LYS A 80 10.65 -14.84 1.75
N GLN A 81 9.78 -14.09 2.42
CA GLN A 81 9.79 -13.96 3.87
C GLN A 81 9.06 -15.19 4.45
N GLN A 82 9.66 -15.88 5.42
CA GLN A 82 9.15 -17.16 5.95
C GLN A 82 8.23 -16.98 7.16
#